data_AF-A0A9W9XBJ9-F1
#
_entry.id   AF-A0A9W9XBJ9-F1
#
_cell.length_a   1.000
_cell.length_b   1.000
_cell.length_c   1.000
_cell.angle_alpha   90.00
_cell.angle_beta   90.00
_cell.angle_gamma   90.00
#
_symmetry.space_group_name_H-M   'P 1'
#
loop_
_entity.id
_entity.type
_entity.pdbx_description
1 polymer ?
#
loop_
_entity_poly.entity_id
_entity_poly.type
_entity_poly.pdbx_seq_one_letter_code
_entity_poly.pdbx_strand_id
1 'polypeptide(L)'
;MNPVMRDLCNLSRFPEFVRARNARLIMSNVVPDGLEITEAQPYCIWNPDFAEEDTYRQVARRYPSMRYQVGRACAAAGYINLYRELDLLPDVSIADEAREGNTEGGNPIYQSIMSSPLKYAAMDDYERSINSDNPPAPAFLNGDTHVWWKLEWRFTLEEDSIEEFFPEEIDIEEDRYMGLEYSEPEETRYDDKDLLRQMAAYEGNVDRYNRLKNTRSQKEMDDTEARCVVRDIYHNTMLARWWQQNLDTDAVRLKDADWCRIQRAINARRVMINDIGTFTEDTPFMPWLIWWPLKPELSVLYHLAERCPSMHVQIAIAAIYCDYRGLYKSLNVRPSGGLVEAAEQVGNSFYREDLEKRAEELGISDPYEEQPWIHWDKLHATLSLDMEPTGVGIYTRLRAALMEPQFGGEHRGIMAYGGFVERYVWLSFETIRKMVCDCGPDGYFLSNDTHCYETHEIFKDENGNDILHDTDEEKPEGHDSSSK
;
A
#
# COMPACT_ATOMS: atom_id res chain seq x y z
N MET A 1 36.02 -35.79 12.06
CA MET A 1 34.73 -35.35 12.65
C MET A 1 34.61 -35.91 14.05
N ASN A 2 34.40 -35.04 15.05
CA ASN A 2 34.23 -35.39 16.47
C ASN A 2 33.02 -36.35 16.64
N PRO A 3 33.11 -37.42 17.48
CA PRO A 3 32.00 -38.34 17.73
C PRO A 3 30.69 -37.64 18.11
N VAL A 4 30.77 -36.58 18.91
CA VAL A 4 29.61 -35.77 19.33
C VAL A 4 28.94 -35.07 18.15
N MET A 5 29.74 -34.58 17.19
CA MET A 5 29.21 -33.93 15.98
C MET A 5 28.57 -34.94 15.01
N ARG A 6 29.09 -36.18 14.97
CA ARG A 6 28.42 -37.27 14.23
C ARG A 6 27.07 -37.59 14.84
N ASP A 7 27.00 -37.73 16.16
CA ASP A 7 25.73 -38.02 16.84
C ASP A 7 24.72 -36.88 16.66
N LEU A 8 25.16 -35.62 16.74
CA LEU A 8 24.31 -34.45 16.52
C LEU A 8 23.72 -34.42 15.09
N CYS A 9 24.53 -34.70 14.07
CA CYS A 9 24.09 -34.72 12.67
C CYS A 9 23.39 -36.03 12.24
N ASN A 10 23.41 -37.07 13.07
CA ASN A 10 22.71 -38.33 12.82
C ASN A 10 21.34 -38.37 13.50
N LEU A 11 21.10 -37.49 14.48
CA LEU A 11 19.81 -37.32 15.10
C LEU A 11 18.97 -36.40 14.21
N SER A 12 17.93 -36.93 13.58
CA SER A 12 16.88 -36.19 12.84
C SER A 12 16.11 -35.15 13.69
N ARG A 13 16.60 -34.87 14.90
CA ARG A 13 16.05 -33.94 15.88
C ARG A 13 16.29 -32.48 15.49
N PHE A 14 17.33 -32.21 14.70
CA PHE A 14 17.73 -30.86 14.24
C PHE A 14 18.07 -30.91 12.74
N PRO A 15 17.06 -30.94 11.86
CA PRO A 15 17.27 -31.11 10.42
C PRO A 15 18.07 -29.95 9.79
N GLU A 16 18.08 -28.76 10.39
CA GLU A 16 18.89 -27.61 9.98
C GLU A 16 20.40 -27.91 9.96
N PHE A 17 20.93 -28.62 10.96
CA PHE A 17 22.35 -28.99 10.99
C PHE A 17 22.70 -30.04 9.93
N VAL A 18 21.74 -30.93 9.61
CA VAL A 18 21.92 -31.92 8.54
C VAL A 18 22.00 -31.22 7.19
N ARG A 19 21.11 -30.25 6.94
CA ARG A 19 21.11 -29.43 5.72
C ARG A 19 22.38 -28.61 5.59
N ALA A 20 22.74 -27.83 6.61
CA ALA A 20 23.97 -27.02 6.60
C ALA A 20 25.23 -27.88 6.34
N ARG A 21 25.33 -29.06 6.98
CA ARG A 21 26.42 -30.02 6.72
C ARG A 21 26.42 -30.50 5.27
N ASN A 22 25.27 -30.91 4.75
CA ASN A 22 25.13 -31.43 3.40
C ASN A 22 25.43 -30.36 2.35
N ALA A 23 25.02 -29.10 2.57
CA ALA A 23 25.39 -27.96 1.75
C ALA A 23 26.93 -27.85 1.67
N ARG A 24 27.60 -27.85 2.82
CA ARG A 24 29.07 -27.69 2.87
C ARG A 24 29.81 -28.85 2.21
N LEU A 25 29.29 -30.07 2.29
CA LEU A 25 29.83 -31.22 1.56
C LEU A 25 29.75 -30.99 0.04
N ILE A 26 28.60 -30.57 -0.48
CA ILE A 26 28.41 -30.28 -1.91
C ILE A 26 29.41 -29.21 -2.36
N MET A 27 29.48 -28.09 -1.65
CA MET A 27 30.44 -27.00 -1.95
C MET A 27 31.90 -27.46 -1.90
N SER A 28 32.20 -28.49 -1.11
CA SER A 28 33.54 -29.11 -1.03
C SER A 28 33.76 -30.20 -2.10
N ASN A 29 32.93 -30.25 -3.15
CA ASN A 29 32.95 -31.27 -4.21
C ASN A 29 32.68 -32.70 -3.73
N VAL A 30 31.88 -32.86 -2.67
CA VAL A 30 31.47 -34.17 -2.13
C VAL A 30 29.95 -34.27 -2.17
N VAL A 31 29.41 -35.17 -3.00
CA VAL A 31 27.95 -35.43 -3.06
C VAL A 31 27.55 -36.32 -1.89
N PRO A 32 26.76 -35.83 -0.91
CA PRO A 32 26.36 -36.62 0.24
C PRO A 32 25.31 -37.68 -0.13
N ASP A 33 25.24 -38.74 0.68
CA ASP A 33 24.17 -39.73 0.64
C ASP A 33 22.95 -39.25 1.44
N GLY A 34 21.76 -39.75 1.12
CA GLY A 34 20.54 -39.49 1.91
C GLY A 34 19.76 -38.24 1.53
N LEU A 35 20.07 -37.61 0.40
CA LEU A 35 19.34 -36.44 -0.12
C LEU A 35 17.99 -36.83 -0.77
N GLU A 36 17.59 -38.10 -0.74
CA GLU A 36 16.24 -38.53 -1.13
C GLU A 36 15.16 -38.00 -0.17
N ILE A 37 15.55 -37.64 1.06
CA ILE A 37 14.69 -37.11 2.11
C ILE A 37 14.75 -35.58 2.09
N THR A 38 13.59 -34.92 2.02
CA THR A 38 13.49 -33.46 1.93
C THR A 38 14.15 -32.76 3.12
N GLU A 39 14.03 -33.29 4.33
CA GLU A 39 14.62 -32.71 5.54
C GLU A 39 16.16 -32.70 5.50
N ALA A 40 16.79 -33.51 4.63
CA ALA A 40 18.23 -33.54 4.43
C ALA A 40 18.70 -32.67 3.26
N GLN A 41 17.79 -32.16 2.42
CA GLN A 41 18.14 -31.35 1.25
C GLN A 41 18.39 -29.89 1.68
N PRO A 42 19.63 -29.37 1.55
CA PRO A 42 19.87 -27.96 1.75
C PRO A 42 19.16 -27.10 0.69
N TYR A 43 18.72 -25.91 1.11
CA TYR A 43 18.12 -24.92 0.21
C TYR A 43 19.20 -24.12 -0.53
N CYS A 44 20.20 -23.59 0.18
CA CYS A 44 21.39 -22.96 -0.39
C CYS A 44 22.57 -23.94 -0.49
N ILE A 45 23.19 -24.04 -1.67
CA ILE A 45 24.34 -24.96 -1.94
C ILE A 45 25.51 -24.27 -2.66
N TRP A 46 25.54 -22.94 -2.67
CA TRP A 46 26.46 -22.14 -3.48
C TRP A 46 27.13 -20.99 -2.72
N ASN A 47 26.84 -20.82 -1.43
CA ASN A 47 27.50 -19.83 -0.55
C ASN A 47 28.06 -20.53 0.69
N PRO A 48 29.28 -20.22 1.16
CA PRO A 48 30.19 -19.16 0.66
C PRO A 48 30.99 -19.52 -0.59
N ASP A 49 30.99 -20.78 -1.03
CA ASP A 49 31.81 -21.25 -2.14
C ASP A 49 30.99 -22.07 -3.15
N PHE A 50 31.36 -21.98 -4.43
CA PHE A 50 30.77 -22.81 -5.48
C PHE A 50 31.41 -24.20 -5.54
N ALA A 51 30.60 -25.24 -5.74
CA ALA A 51 31.10 -26.53 -6.18
C ALA A 51 31.48 -26.49 -7.67
N GLU A 52 32.30 -27.44 -8.12
CA GLU A 52 32.59 -27.63 -9.54
C GLU A 52 31.32 -28.01 -10.31
N GLU A 53 31.26 -27.60 -11.59
CA GLU A 53 30.13 -27.89 -12.49
C GLU A 53 29.80 -29.40 -12.54
N ASP A 54 30.82 -30.28 -12.51
CA ASP A 54 30.63 -31.73 -12.50
C ASP A 54 30.03 -32.26 -11.19
N THR A 55 30.29 -31.61 -10.05
CA THR A 55 29.66 -31.96 -8.77
C THR A 55 28.17 -31.62 -8.83
N TYR A 56 27.82 -30.41 -9.26
CA TYR A 56 26.43 -30.01 -9.40
C TYR A 56 25.66 -30.88 -10.40
N ARG A 57 26.31 -31.27 -11.51
CA ARG A 57 25.78 -32.24 -12.47
C ARG A 57 25.50 -33.60 -11.84
N GLN A 58 26.37 -34.08 -10.95
CA GLN A 58 26.15 -35.32 -10.20
C GLN A 58 24.99 -35.20 -9.20
N VAL A 59 24.88 -34.07 -8.49
CA VAL A 59 23.76 -33.80 -7.58
C VAL A 59 22.43 -33.84 -8.33
N ALA A 60 22.31 -33.08 -9.44
CA ALA A 60 21.09 -33.04 -10.24
C ALA A 60 20.70 -34.39 -10.85
N ARG A 61 21.69 -35.21 -11.24
CA ARG A 61 21.46 -36.56 -11.78
C ARG A 61 21.02 -37.56 -10.72
N ARG A 62 21.66 -37.54 -9.55
CA ARG A 62 21.38 -38.48 -8.47
C ARG A 62 20.10 -38.11 -7.72
N TYR A 63 19.83 -36.82 -7.58
CA TYR A 63 18.70 -36.27 -6.84
C TYR A 63 17.92 -35.26 -7.71
N PRO A 64 17.01 -35.73 -8.59
CA PRO A 64 16.25 -34.86 -9.48
C PRO A 64 15.38 -33.81 -8.77
N SER A 65 15.07 -34.01 -7.49
CA SER A 65 14.37 -33.05 -6.62
C SER A 65 15.20 -31.79 -6.35
N MET A 66 16.54 -31.87 -6.44
CA MET A 66 17.44 -30.76 -6.14
C MET A 66 17.82 -29.91 -7.37
N ARG A 67 17.15 -30.11 -8.51
CA ARG A 67 17.51 -29.42 -9.76
C ARG A 67 17.38 -27.90 -9.68
N TYR A 68 16.43 -27.38 -8.91
CA TYR A 68 16.26 -25.92 -8.74
C TYR A 68 17.39 -25.31 -7.90
N GLN A 69 17.82 -25.96 -6.82
CA GLN A 69 19.01 -25.54 -6.05
C GLN A 69 20.26 -25.52 -6.93
N VAL A 70 20.44 -26.56 -7.74
CA VAL A 70 21.53 -26.62 -8.72
C VAL A 70 21.38 -25.52 -9.76
N GLY A 71 20.16 -25.23 -10.22
CA GLY A 71 19.88 -24.16 -11.17
C GLY A 71 20.24 -22.78 -10.64
N ARG A 72 19.91 -22.48 -9.38
CA ARG A 72 20.30 -21.23 -8.74
C ARG A 72 21.80 -21.14 -8.48
N ALA A 73 22.45 -22.25 -8.09
CA ALA A 73 23.91 -22.31 -8.03
C ALA A 73 24.57 -22.03 -9.39
N CYS A 74 23.99 -22.55 -10.49
CA CYS A 74 24.48 -22.25 -11.84
C CYS A 74 24.30 -20.78 -12.21
N ALA A 75 23.19 -20.14 -11.78
CA ALA A 75 22.96 -18.72 -11.99
C ALA A 75 24.01 -17.86 -11.26
N ALA A 76 24.29 -18.15 -10.00
CA ALA A 76 25.33 -17.47 -9.21
C ALA A 76 26.74 -17.68 -9.79
N ALA A 77 27.11 -18.93 -10.11
CA ALA A 77 28.44 -19.28 -10.59
C ALA A 77 28.68 -19.02 -12.10
N GLY A 78 27.62 -18.78 -12.88
CA GLY A 78 27.70 -18.63 -14.33
C GLY A 78 27.82 -19.94 -15.12
N TYR A 79 27.34 -21.07 -14.61
CA TYR A 79 27.39 -22.37 -15.28
C TYR A 79 26.25 -22.56 -16.30
N ILE A 80 26.27 -21.78 -17.38
CA ILE A 80 25.21 -21.77 -18.41
C ILE A 80 24.96 -23.13 -19.08
N ASN A 81 26.01 -23.93 -19.31
CA ASN A 81 25.86 -25.23 -19.98
C ASN A 81 25.07 -26.20 -19.09
N LEU A 82 25.49 -26.33 -17.83
CA LEU A 82 24.77 -27.13 -16.84
C LEU A 82 23.34 -26.61 -16.64
N TYR A 83 23.13 -25.29 -16.52
CA TYR A 83 21.78 -24.74 -16.36
C TYR A 83 20.83 -25.21 -17.47
N ARG A 84 21.29 -25.21 -18.73
CA ARG A 84 20.51 -25.70 -19.88
C ARG A 84 20.23 -27.21 -19.82
N GLU A 85 21.12 -28.00 -19.22
CA GLU A 85 20.91 -29.45 -19.02
C GLU A 85 19.79 -29.75 -18.00
N LEU A 86 19.49 -28.83 -17.08
CA LEU A 86 18.53 -29.07 -16.00
C LEU A 86 17.06 -29.03 -16.45
N ASP A 87 16.80 -28.35 -17.58
CA ASP A 87 15.46 -28.19 -18.17
C ASP A 87 14.42 -27.65 -17.15
N LEU A 88 14.79 -26.56 -16.47
CA LEU A 88 13.96 -25.91 -15.45
C LEU A 88 12.91 -24.99 -16.08
N LEU A 89 11.80 -24.79 -15.37
CA LEU A 89 10.89 -23.71 -15.70
C LEU A 89 11.60 -22.34 -15.51
N PRO A 90 11.23 -21.30 -16.28
CA PRO A 90 11.77 -19.95 -16.16
C PRO A 90 11.44 -19.31 -14.80
N ASP A 91 12.28 -19.59 -13.79
CA ASP A 91 12.09 -19.18 -12.40
C ASP A 91 12.65 -17.77 -12.12
N VAL A 92 11.90 -16.96 -11.38
CA VAL A 92 12.26 -15.56 -11.09
C VAL A 92 13.42 -15.42 -10.10
N SER A 93 13.57 -16.33 -9.14
CA SER A 93 14.69 -16.29 -8.18
C SER A 93 16.00 -16.68 -8.85
N ILE A 94 15.98 -17.65 -9.77
CA ILE A 94 17.15 -17.96 -10.60
C ILE A 94 17.51 -16.78 -11.51
N ALA A 95 16.50 -16.07 -12.06
CA ALA A 95 16.75 -14.88 -12.88
C ALA A 95 17.36 -13.73 -12.06
N ASP A 96 16.84 -13.44 -10.87
CA ASP A 96 17.44 -12.43 -9.98
C ASP A 96 18.89 -12.81 -9.65
N GLU A 97 19.15 -14.04 -9.24
CA GLU A 97 20.50 -14.53 -8.96
C GLU A 97 21.45 -14.35 -10.16
N ALA A 98 21.00 -14.72 -11.36
CA ALA A 98 21.78 -14.62 -12.58
C ALA A 98 22.08 -13.15 -12.98
N ARG A 99 21.14 -12.24 -12.70
CA ARG A 99 21.29 -10.81 -12.93
C ARG A 99 22.32 -10.20 -11.99
N GLU A 100 22.23 -10.57 -10.71
CA GLU A 100 23.01 -9.99 -9.61
C GLU A 100 24.41 -10.60 -9.48
N GLY A 101 24.61 -11.85 -9.92
CA GLY A 101 25.91 -12.52 -9.87
C GLY A 101 27.00 -11.92 -10.78
N ASN A 102 26.62 -11.10 -11.77
CA ASN A 102 27.52 -10.40 -12.69
C ASN A 102 28.61 -11.30 -13.34
N THR A 103 28.27 -12.56 -13.61
CA THR A 103 29.16 -13.53 -14.27
C THR A 103 28.92 -13.55 -15.78
N GLU A 104 29.95 -13.89 -16.57
CA GLU A 104 29.82 -14.01 -18.04
C GLU A 104 28.73 -15.02 -18.45
N GLY A 105 28.57 -16.09 -17.67
CA GLY A 105 27.54 -17.11 -17.91
C GLY A 105 26.18 -16.84 -17.27
N GLY A 106 26.10 -15.97 -16.27
CA GLY A 106 24.84 -15.56 -15.63
C GLY A 106 23.96 -14.73 -16.56
N ASN A 107 24.52 -13.76 -17.29
CA ASN A 107 23.74 -12.92 -18.20
C ASN A 107 22.97 -13.73 -19.28
N PRO A 108 23.55 -14.74 -19.95
CA PRO A 108 22.78 -15.65 -20.81
C PRO A 108 21.65 -16.43 -20.10
N ILE A 109 21.83 -16.82 -18.83
CA ILE A 109 20.77 -17.48 -18.03
C ILE A 109 19.62 -16.49 -17.81
N TYR A 110 19.94 -15.28 -17.33
CA TYR A 110 18.98 -14.21 -17.12
C TYR A 110 18.18 -13.90 -18.39
N GLN A 111 18.86 -13.69 -19.51
CA GLN A 111 18.21 -13.41 -20.80
C GLN A 111 17.31 -14.56 -21.25
N SER A 112 17.75 -15.81 -21.07
CA SER A 112 16.94 -16.99 -21.39
C SER A 112 15.63 -16.99 -20.61
N ILE A 113 15.68 -16.79 -19.28
CA ILE A 113 14.49 -16.74 -18.43
C ILE A 113 13.61 -15.55 -18.78
N MET A 114 14.21 -14.36 -18.94
CA MET A 114 13.45 -13.13 -19.17
C MET A 114 12.78 -13.05 -20.54
N SER A 115 13.33 -13.76 -21.53
CA SER A 115 12.74 -13.93 -22.86
C SER A 115 11.52 -14.85 -22.88
N SER A 116 11.30 -15.65 -21.82
CA SER A 116 10.11 -16.49 -21.71
C SER A 116 8.84 -15.63 -21.58
N PRO A 117 7.75 -15.98 -22.29
CA PRO A 117 6.47 -15.28 -22.15
C PRO A 117 5.83 -15.50 -20.77
N LEU A 118 6.16 -16.61 -20.09
CA LEU A 118 5.63 -16.97 -18.79
C LEU A 118 6.77 -17.31 -17.83
N LYS A 119 6.74 -16.73 -16.64
CA LYS A 119 7.72 -16.91 -15.56
C LYS A 119 7.02 -17.44 -14.32
N TYR A 120 7.79 -18.14 -13.51
CA TYR A 120 7.29 -18.92 -12.38
C TYR A 120 8.03 -18.54 -11.09
N ALA A 121 7.36 -18.71 -9.95
CA ALA A 121 7.96 -18.61 -8.62
C ALA A 121 8.06 -20.01 -8.01
N ALA A 122 8.96 -20.84 -8.57
CA ALA A 122 9.19 -22.20 -8.10
C ALA A 122 10.01 -22.25 -6.82
N MET A 123 10.90 -21.28 -6.61
CA MET A 123 11.67 -21.13 -5.36
C MET A 123 11.07 -20.04 -4.45
N ASP A 124 11.17 -20.24 -3.14
CA ASP A 124 10.68 -19.30 -2.12
C ASP A 124 11.64 -19.22 -0.94
N ASP A 125 12.36 -18.10 -0.83
CA ASP A 125 13.41 -17.90 0.18
C ASP A 125 12.83 -17.81 1.60
N TYR A 126 11.64 -17.21 1.77
CA TYR A 126 10.99 -17.06 3.07
C TYR A 126 10.67 -18.41 3.71
N GLU A 127 10.16 -19.33 2.91
CA GLU A 127 9.77 -20.67 3.36
C GLU A 127 10.90 -21.70 3.17
N ARG A 128 12.00 -21.32 2.51
CA ARG A 128 13.06 -22.23 2.02
C ARG A 128 12.48 -23.43 1.28
N SER A 129 11.51 -23.16 0.41
CA SER A 129 10.71 -24.20 -0.23
C SER A 129 10.82 -24.16 -1.75
N ILE A 130 10.59 -25.32 -2.39
CA ILE A 130 10.62 -25.47 -3.84
C ILE A 130 9.35 -26.20 -4.29
N ASN A 131 8.57 -25.55 -5.14
CA ASN A 131 7.37 -26.12 -5.74
C ASN A 131 7.62 -26.38 -7.23
N SER A 132 8.14 -27.58 -7.56
CA SER A 132 8.42 -27.96 -8.95
C SER A 132 7.17 -28.36 -9.74
N ASP A 133 6.11 -28.80 -9.07
CA ASP A 133 5.00 -29.49 -9.71
C ASP A 133 3.92 -28.53 -10.22
N ASN A 134 3.62 -27.50 -9.44
CA ASN A 134 2.65 -26.47 -9.81
C ASN A 134 3.07 -25.09 -9.27
N PRO A 135 4.20 -24.54 -9.76
CA PRO A 135 4.68 -23.24 -9.30
C PRO A 135 3.70 -22.11 -9.66
N PRO A 136 3.52 -21.10 -8.77
CA PRO A 136 2.75 -19.91 -9.07
C PRO A 136 3.21 -19.18 -10.34
N ALA A 137 2.24 -18.74 -11.14
CA ALA A 137 2.47 -17.94 -12.35
C ALA A 137 1.23 -17.04 -12.66
N PRO A 138 1.41 -15.88 -13.32
CA PRO A 138 2.69 -15.30 -13.73
C PRO A 138 3.47 -14.72 -12.55
N ALA A 139 4.78 -14.96 -12.52
CA ALA A 139 5.71 -14.37 -11.57
C ALA A 139 6.52 -13.23 -12.21
N PHE A 140 7.02 -12.30 -11.37
CA PHE A 140 7.81 -11.14 -11.79
C PHE A 140 9.04 -11.00 -10.90
N LEU A 141 10.10 -10.39 -11.42
CA LEU A 141 11.23 -9.97 -10.59
C LEU A 141 10.72 -8.90 -9.62
N ASN A 142 10.91 -9.13 -8.33
CA ASN A 142 10.43 -8.25 -7.26
C ASN A 142 11.55 -7.88 -6.26
N GLY A 143 12.77 -8.39 -6.46
CA GLY A 143 13.92 -8.10 -5.61
C GLY A 143 13.90 -8.76 -4.24
N ASP A 144 12.98 -9.71 -4.00
CA ASP A 144 12.88 -10.45 -2.74
C ASP A 144 13.88 -11.62 -2.63
N THR A 145 14.48 -12.00 -3.75
CA THR A 145 15.49 -13.05 -3.78
C THR A 145 16.72 -12.64 -2.96
N HIS A 146 17.14 -13.52 -2.03
CA HIS A 146 18.39 -13.41 -1.29
C HIS A 146 19.55 -13.88 -2.18
N VAL A 147 19.94 -13.00 -3.10
CA VAL A 147 21.04 -13.24 -4.05
C VAL A 147 22.39 -13.29 -3.35
N TRP A 148 23.38 -13.91 -3.98
CA TRP A 148 24.68 -14.24 -3.41
C TRP A 148 25.35 -13.11 -2.62
N TRP A 149 25.43 -11.89 -3.17
CA TRP A 149 26.06 -10.77 -2.49
C TRP A 149 25.32 -10.33 -1.22
N LYS A 150 24.00 -10.58 -1.10
CA LYS A 150 23.25 -10.34 0.15
C LYS A 150 23.61 -11.34 1.25
N LEU A 151 24.19 -12.50 0.89
CA LEU A 151 24.62 -13.54 1.83
C LEU A 151 26.04 -13.31 2.36
N GLU A 152 26.74 -12.26 1.92
CA GLU A 152 28.09 -11.94 2.38
C GLU A 152 28.13 -11.38 3.81
N TRP A 153 26.97 -11.03 4.38
CA TRP A 153 26.90 -10.59 5.77
C TRP A 153 27.32 -11.73 6.71
N ARG A 154 28.29 -11.45 7.58
CA ARG A 154 28.81 -12.38 8.58
C ARG A 154 29.12 -11.66 9.88
N PHE A 155 28.84 -12.31 11.01
CA PHE A 155 29.28 -11.83 12.31
C PHE A 155 30.22 -12.82 13.01
N THR A 156 31.04 -12.30 13.91
CA THR A 156 31.87 -13.12 14.80
C THR A 156 31.12 -13.43 16.08
N LEU A 157 31.13 -14.69 16.51
CA LEU A 157 30.63 -15.07 17.84
C LEU A 157 31.49 -14.40 18.91
N GLU A 158 30.98 -13.35 19.57
CA GLU A 158 31.55 -12.89 20.83
C GLU A 158 31.19 -13.89 21.94
N GLU A 159 32.17 -14.18 22.81
CA GLU A 159 32.10 -15.21 23.87
C GLU A 159 30.93 -14.99 24.85
N ASP A 160 30.40 -13.76 24.91
CA ASP A 160 29.31 -13.30 25.78
C ASP A 160 28.01 -12.93 25.04
N SER A 161 27.82 -13.36 23.78
CA SER A 161 26.60 -13.08 23.00
C SER A 161 25.38 -13.87 23.53
N ILE A 162 24.75 -13.33 24.57
CA ILE A 162 23.46 -13.77 25.14
C ILE A 162 22.27 -13.04 24.53
N GLU A 163 22.51 -12.05 23.66
CA GLU A 163 21.44 -11.36 22.96
C GLU A 163 20.78 -12.32 21.97
N GLU A 164 19.45 -12.46 22.11
CA GLU A 164 18.61 -13.11 21.10
C GLU A 164 18.81 -12.35 19.79
N PHE A 165 19.71 -12.88 18.97
CA PHE A 165 19.95 -12.39 17.63
C PHE A 165 18.69 -12.67 16.81
N PHE A 166 17.93 -11.61 16.57
CA PHE A 166 16.83 -11.59 15.61
C PHE A 166 17.38 -10.94 14.35
N PRO A 167 18.02 -11.67 13.43
CA PRO A 167 18.17 -11.13 12.10
C PRO A 167 16.73 -11.01 11.59
N GLU A 168 16.32 -9.77 11.32
CA GLU A 168 15.14 -9.46 10.50
C GLU A 168 15.29 -10.05 9.07
N GLU A 169 16.43 -10.70 8.79
CA GLU A 169 16.87 -11.25 7.51
C GLU A 169 16.80 -12.79 7.45
N ILE A 170 16.24 -13.29 6.34
CA ILE A 170 16.03 -14.71 6.06
C ILE A 170 17.35 -15.50 5.94
N ASP A 171 17.62 -16.39 6.89
CA ASP A 171 18.76 -17.31 6.84
C ASP A 171 18.47 -18.51 5.91
N ILE A 172 18.69 -18.31 4.61
CA ILE A 172 18.53 -19.35 3.58
C ILE A 172 19.68 -20.38 3.58
N GLU A 173 20.80 -20.06 4.24
CA GLU A 173 21.99 -20.91 4.35
C GLU A 173 21.88 -21.89 5.52
N GLU A 174 21.07 -21.53 6.52
CA GLU A 174 20.86 -22.25 7.77
C GLU A 174 22.15 -22.36 8.60
N ASP A 175 23.09 -21.43 8.39
CA ASP A 175 24.37 -21.33 9.08
C ASP A 175 24.38 -20.21 10.15
N ARG A 176 23.24 -19.52 10.31
CA ARG A 176 23.05 -18.38 11.20
C ARG A 176 24.01 -17.23 10.93
N TYR A 177 24.47 -17.01 9.71
CA TYR A 177 25.40 -15.92 9.33
C TYR A 177 26.73 -15.91 10.12
N MET A 178 27.14 -17.07 10.66
CA MET A 178 28.34 -17.16 11.47
C MET A 178 29.60 -17.12 10.58
N GLY A 179 30.48 -16.14 10.85
CA GLY A 179 31.77 -15.99 10.17
C GLY A 179 32.97 -16.06 11.11
N LEU A 180 34.16 -16.17 10.50
CA LEU A 180 35.44 -16.02 11.21
C LEU A 180 35.79 -14.54 11.44
N GLU A 181 35.31 -13.66 10.56
CA GLU A 181 35.49 -12.21 10.59
C GLU A 181 34.13 -11.54 10.35
N TYR A 182 33.96 -10.33 10.88
CA TYR A 182 32.77 -9.51 10.64
C TYR A 182 32.81 -8.95 9.22
N SER A 183 31.74 -9.12 8.46
CA SER A 183 31.57 -8.53 7.13
C SER A 183 30.16 -8.02 6.93
N GLU A 184 30.04 -6.86 6.26
CA GLU A 184 28.78 -6.30 5.81
C GLU A 184 28.73 -6.21 4.28
N PRO A 185 27.56 -6.49 3.66
CA PRO A 185 27.39 -6.33 2.23
C PRO A 185 27.49 -4.85 1.85
N GLU A 186 28.00 -4.58 0.65
CA GLU A 186 28.19 -3.22 0.15
C GLU A 186 26.82 -2.55 -0.10
N GLU A 187 26.43 -1.64 0.80
CA GLU A 187 25.12 -0.95 0.80
C GLU A 187 24.80 -0.23 -0.53
N THR A 188 25.83 0.16 -1.31
CA THR A 188 25.68 0.83 -2.60
C THR A 188 25.05 -0.04 -3.70
N ARG A 189 24.98 -1.37 -3.52
CA ARG A 189 24.31 -2.31 -4.42
C ARG A 189 22.84 -2.54 -4.09
N TYR A 190 22.38 -2.01 -2.96
CA TYR A 190 21.00 -2.18 -2.55
C TYR A 190 20.11 -1.24 -3.36
N ASP A 191 19.37 -1.78 -4.34
CA ASP A 191 18.18 -1.11 -4.84
C ASP A 191 17.27 -0.88 -3.63
N ASP A 192 17.10 0.39 -3.22
CA ASP A 192 16.27 0.75 -2.08
C ASP A 192 14.81 0.43 -2.40
N LYS A 193 14.44 -0.82 -2.15
CA LYS A 193 13.09 -1.35 -2.36
C LYS A 193 12.09 -0.58 -1.51
N ASP A 194 12.52 -0.05 -0.36
CA ASP A 194 11.69 0.81 0.47
C ASP A 194 11.40 2.12 -0.28
N LEU A 195 12.40 2.76 -0.91
CA LEU A 195 12.18 3.92 -1.79
C LEU A 195 11.26 3.60 -2.97
N LEU A 196 11.46 2.49 -3.68
CA LEU A 196 10.59 2.11 -4.81
C LEU A 196 9.14 1.87 -4.36
N ARG A 197 8.95 1.27 -3.17
CA ARG A 197 7.64 1.04 -2.56
C ARG A 197 6.99 2.37 -2.17
N GLN A 198 7.75 3.27 -1.53
CA GLN A 198 7.30 4.61 -1.15
C GLN A 198 6.93 5.45 -2.38
N MET A 199 7.70 5.39 -3.47
CA MET A 199 7.35 6.03 -4.74
C MET A 199 6.07 5.46 -5.33
N ALA A 200 5.90 4.13 -5.33
CA ALA A 200 4.68 3.50 -5.83
C ALA A 200 3.45 3.87 -4.99
N ALA A 201 3.61 3.96 -3.66
CA ALA A 201 2.57 4.46 -2.76
C ALA A 201 2.27 5.93 -3.04
N TYR A 202 3.30 6.77 -3.21
CA TYR A 202 3.16 8.20 -3.49
C TYR A 202 2.48 8.48 -4.83
N GLU A 203 2.71 7.67 -5.86
CA GLU A 203 2.10 7.80 -7.19
C GLU A 203 0.70 7.15 -7.30
N GLY A 204 0.27 6.39 -6.29
CA GLY A 204 -0.99 5.67 -6.31
C GLY A 204 -1.04 4.48 -7.25
N ASN A 205 0.12 3.91 -7.56
CA ASN A 205 0.22 2.74 -8.41
C ASN A 205 -0.05 1.47 -7.59
N VAL A 206 -1.33 1.14 -7.41
CA VAL A 206 -1.79 -0.01 -6.61
C VAL A 206 -1.06 -1.30 -6.96
N ASP A 207 -0.90 -1.58 -8.26
CA ASP A 207 -0.31 -2.83 -8.73
C ASP A 207 1.21 -2.87 -8.47
N ARG A 208 1.93 -1.77 -8.71
CA ARG A 208 3.36 -1.68 -8.36
C ARG A 208 3.56 -1.71 -6.85
N TYR A 209 2.74 -1.00 -6.08
CA TYR A 209 2.80 -1.00 -4.62
C TYR A 209 2.54 -2.41 -4.09
N ASN A 210 1.50 -3.11 -4.56
CA ASN A 210 1.18 -4.47 -4.15
C ASN A 210 2.28 -5.49 -4.51
N ARG A 211 3.04 -5.26 -5.59
CA ARG A 211 4.18 -6.11 -5.96
C ARG A 211 5.44 -5.84 -5.13
N LEU A 212 5.63 -4.60 -4.69
CA LEU A 212 6.77 -4.19 -3.87
C LEU A 212 6.52 -4.36 -2.37
N LYS A 213 5.25 -4.31 -1.94
CA LYS A 213 4.84 -4.62 -0.58
C LYS A 213 5.12 -6.11 -0.36
N ASN A 214 6.13 -6.41 0.44
CA ASN A 214 6.42 -7.77 0.79
C ASN A 214 5.67 -8.10 2.09
N THR A 215 4.54 -8.79 1.96
CA THR A 215 3.74 -9.22 3.12
C THR A 215 4.39 -10.38 3.88
N ARG A 216 5.38 -11.06 3.28
CA ARG A 216 6.05 -12.24 3.86
C ARG A 216 7.23 -11.90 4.74
N SER A 217 7.87 -10.75 4.52
CA SER A 217 8.98 -10.30 5.38
C SER A 217 8.55 -9.92 6.80
N GLN A 218 7.23 -9.86 7.09
CA GLN A 218 6.66 -9.38 8.35
C GLN A 218 7.18 -8.00 8.78
N LYS A 219 7.89 -7.29 7.89
CA LYS A 219 8.43 -5.96 8.17
C LYS A 219 7.27 -4.98 8.30
N GLU A 220 7.20 -4.35 9.47
CA GLU A 220 6.25 -3.29 9.74
C GLU A 220 6.37 -2.19 8.69
N MET A 221 5.25 -1.54 8.39
CA MET A 221 5.22 -0.34 7.59
C MET A 221 6.06 0.75 8.25
N ASP A 222 6.99 1.33 7.49
CA ASP A 222 7.78 2.46 7.95
C ASP A 222 6.95 3.76 7.92
N ASP A 223 7.35 4.76 8.71
CA ASP A 223 6.61 6.02 8.85
C ASP A 223 6.56 6.82 7.52
N THR A 224 7.56 6.68 6.66
CA THR A 224 7.61 7.34 5.35
C THR A 224 6.61 6.70 4.38
N GLU A 225 6.58 5.36 4.33
CA GLU A 225 5.59 4.59 3.58
C GLU A 225 4.17 4.93 4.03
N ALA A 226 3.91 4.96 5.35
CA ALA A 226 2.61 5.32 5.89
C ALA A 226 2.15 6.71 5.44
N ARG A 227 3.05 7.70 5.44
CA ARG A 227 2.76 9.06 4.95
C ARG A 227 2.49 9.07 3.44
N CYS A 228 3.27 8.34 2.64
CA CYS A 228 3.05 8.22 1.19
C CYS A 228 1.68 7.59 0.89
N VAL A 229 1.32 6.52 1.59
CA VAL A 229 0.02 5.84 1.48
C VAL A 229 -1.13 6.78 1.86
N VAL A 230 -1.04 7.43 3.03
CA VAL A 230 -2.08 8.36 3.49
C VAL A 230 -2.26 9.50 2.48
N ARG A 231 -1.17 10.12 2.04
CA ARG A 231 -1.20 11.19 1.03
C ARG A 231 -1.92 10.70 -0.23
N ASP A 232 -1.53 9.57 -0.79
CA ASP A 232 -2.14 9.13 -2.05
C ASP A 232 -3.59 8.67 -1.90
N ILE A 233 -4.00 8.11 -0.76
CA ILE A 233 -5.44 7.84 -0.49
C ILE A 233 -6.28 9.13 -0.62
N TYR A 234 -5.75 10.27 -0.19
CA TYR A 234 -6.42 11.56 -0.41
C TYR A 234 -6.54 11.91 -1.90
N HIS A 235 -5.60 11.50 -2.75
CA HIS A 235 -5.55 11.87 -4.17
C HIS A 235 -6.16 10.83 -5.12
N ASN A 236 -6.23 9.56 -4.73
CA ASN A 236 -6.58 8.43 -5.59
C ASN A 236 -7.65 7.52 -4.98
N THR A 237 -8.85 7.52 -5.59
CA THR A 237 -9.99 6.71 -5.11
C THR A 237 -9.77 5.21 -5.24
N MET A 238 -9.03 4.75 -6.26
CA MET A 238 -8.78 3.31 -6.44
C MET A 238 -7.84 2.78 -5.36
N LEU A 239 -6.82 3.55 -4.99
CA LEU A 239 -5.95 3.19 -3.87
C LEU A 239 -6.72 3.19 -2.55
N ALA A 240 -7.58 4.19 -2.31
CA ALA A 240 -8.45 4.23 -1.13
C ALA A 240 -9.34 2.98 -1.02
N ARG A 241 -9.97 2.58 -2.14
CA ARG A 241 -10.83 1.38 -2.20
C ARG A 241 -10.04 0.11 -1.96
N TRP A 242 -8.85 0.00 -2.57
CA TRP A 242 -7.97 -1.13 -2.39
C TRP A 242 -7.51 -1.25 -0.93
N TRP A 243 -7.09 -0.15 -0.29
CA TRP A 243 -6.71 -0.18 1.13
C TRP A 243 -7.87 -0.57 2.04
N GLN A 244 -9.10 -0.11 1.78
CA GLN A 244 -10.25 -0.54 2.59
C GLN A 244 -10.41 -2.07 2.59
N GLN A 245 -10.12 -2.74 1.47
CA GLN A 245 -10.17 -4.20 1.38
C GLN A 245 -8.95 -4.87 2.04
N ASN A 246 -7.82 -4.17 2.12
CA ASN A 246 -6.56 -4.73 2.60
C ASN A 246 -6.25 -4.40 4.07
N LEU A 247 -7.02 -3.53 4.74
CA LEU A 247 -6.78 -3.14 6.14
C LEU A 247 -6.70 -4.34 7.09
N ASP A 248 -7.57 -5.33 6.90
CA ASP A 248 -7.59 -6.54 7.74
C ASP A 248 -6.51 -7.56 7.30
N THR A 249 -6.25 -7.68 6.00
CA THR A 249 -5.26 -8.64 5.47
C THR A 249 -3.82 -8.19 5.72
N ASP A 250 -3.56 -6.88 5.71
CA ASP A 250 -2.25 -6.29 5.97
C ASP A 250 -2.05 -5.92 7.47
N ALA A 251 -2.94 -6.37 8.36
CA ALA A 251 -2.88 -6.06 9.79
C ALA A 251 -1.54 -6.47 10.45
N VAL A 252 -0.83 -7.46 9.89
CA VAL A 252 0.49 -7.89 10.38
C VAL A 252 1.57 -6.79 10.20
N ARG A 253 1.44 -5.95 9.16
CA ARG A 253 2.42 -4.88 8.88
C ARG A 253 2.02 -3.54 9.49
N LEU A 254 0.76 -3.37 9.86
CA LEU A 254 0.21 -2.09 10.31
C LEU A 254 0.27 -1.97 11.83
N LYS A 255 0.84 -0.88 12.31
CA LYS A 255 0.67 -0.46 13.71
C LYS A 255 -0.74 0.06 13.90
N ASP A 256 -1.28 -0.07 15.12
CA ASP A 256 -2.60 0.48 15.47
C ASP A 256 -2.75 1.96 15.05
N ALA A 257 -1.69 2.76 15.24
CA ALA A 257 -1.67 4.16 14.86
C ALA A 257 -1.77 4.38 13.34
N ASP A 258 -1.13 3.54 12.53
CA ASP A 258 -1.14 3.63 11.07
C ASP A 258 -2.46 3.16 10.50
N TRP A 259 -3.02 2.09 11.07
CA TRP A 259 -4.36 1.62 10.74
C TRP A 259 -5.41 2.72 10.93
N CYS A 260 -5.37 3.41 12.09
CA CYS A 260 -6.26 4.55 12.37
C CYS A 260 -6.11 5.69 11.35
N ARG A 261 -4.87 5.97 10.89
CA ARG A 261 -4.58 7.04 9.92
C ARG A 261 -5.09 6.70 8.53
N ILE A 262 -4.85 5.47 8.07
CA ILE A 262 -5.29 4.98 6.76
C ILE A 262 -6.82 4.95 6.71
N GLN A 263 -7.49 4.41 7.73
CA GLN A 263 -8.97 4.41 7.78
C GLN A 263 -9.53 5.83 7.79
N ARG A 264 -8.91 6.76 8.53
CA ARG A 264 -9.29 8.18 8.53
C ARG A 264 -9.14 8.82 7.14
N ALA A 265 -8.05 8.54 6.43
CA ALA A 265 -7.82 9.04 5.07
C ALA A 265 -8.82 8.46 4.06
N ILE A 266 -9.20 7.18 4.20
CA ILE A 266 -10.24 6.56 3.38
C ILE A 266 -11.58 7.26 3.61
N ASN A 267 -11.97 7.47 4.87
CA ASN A 267 -13.20 8.18 5.20
C ASN A 267 -13.19 9.61 4.62
N ALA A 268 -12.05 10.31 4.70
CA ALA A 268 -11.90 11.63 4.08
C ALA A 268 -12.14 11.59 2.57
N ARG A 269 -11.49 10.65 1.86
CA ARG A 269 -11.64 10.51 0.41
C ARG A 269 -13.09 10.21 0.03
N ARG A 270 -13.78 9.37 0.81
CA ARG A 270 -15.20 9.05 0.60
C ARG A 270 -16.11 10.28 0.69
N VAL A 271 -15.90 11.15 1.69
CA VAL A 271 -16.62 12.43 1.76
C VAL A 271 -16.34 13.31 0.54
N MET A 272 -15.07 13.41 0.14
CA MET A 272 -14.63 14.22 -1.01
C MET A 272 -15.21 13.78 -2.36
N ILE A 273 -15.54 12.51 -2.51
CA ILE A 273 -16.20 11.95 -3.72
C ILE A 273 -17.72 11.80 -3.53
N ASN A 274 -18.28 12.40 -2.48
CA ASN A 274 -19.71 12.38 -2.17
C ASN A 274 -20.28 10.98 -1.81
N ASP A 275 -19.45 10.06 -1.34
CA ASP A 275 -19.86 8.76 -0.80
C ASP A 275 -20.00 8.81 0.74
N ILE A 276 -21.13 9.31 1.22
CA ILE A 276 -21.44 9.38 2.66
C ILE A 276 -22.49 8.35 3.12
N GLY A 277 -22.90 7.42 2.24
CA GLY A 277 -24.07 6.56 2.46
C GLY A 277 -24.02 5.76 3.76
N THR A 278 -22.82 5.33 4.17
CA THR A 278 -22.60 4.53 5.38
C THR A 278 -22.18 5.35 6.61
N PHE A 279 -22.10 6.68 6.52
CA PHE A 279 -21.66 7.51 7.64
C PHE A 279 -22.77 7.68 8.67
N THR A 280 -22.39 7.51 9.93
CA THR A 280 -23.20 7.70 11.14
C THR A 280 -22.33 8.34 12.21
N GLU A 281 -22.93 8.92 13.25
CA GLU A 281 -22.17 9.50 14.37
C GLU A 281 -21.18 8.51 15.02
N ASP A 282 -21.49 7.21 14.99
CA ASP A 282 -20.63 6.14 15.52
C ASP A 282 -19.54 5.68 14.53
N THR A 283 -19.43 6.29 13.34
CA THR A 283 -18.42 5.91 12.35
C THR A 283 -17.02 6.14 12.92
N PRO A 284 -16.18 5.11 12.97
CA PRO A 284 -14.87 5.22 13.60
C PRO A 284 -13.92 6.04 12.73
N PHE A 285 -12.96 6.71 13.37
CA PHE A 285 -11.91 7.49 12.70
C PHE A 285 -12.45 8.57 11.76
N MET A 286 -13.32 9.44 12.30
CA MET A 286 -13.85 10.58 11.55
C MET A 286 -12.73 11.47 11.00
N PRO A 287 -12.77 11.82 9.70
CA PRO A 287 -11.73 12.60 9.05
C PRO A 287 -11.76 14.06 9.47
N TRP A 288 -10.57 14.68 9.46
CA TRP A 288 -10.43 16.11 9.70
C TRP A 288 -10.40 16.89 8.39
N LEU A 289 -9.49 16.54 7.48
CA LEU A 289 -9.39 17.10 6.15
C LEU A 289 -10.42 16.44 5.24
N ILE A 290 -11.51 17.12 4.90
CA ILE A 290 -12.58 16.58 4.04
C ILE A 290 -12.81 17.37 2.76
N TRP A 291 -11.96 18.36 2.46
CA TRP A 291 -12.16 19.30 1.34
C TRP A 291 -11.03 19.34 0.30
N TRP A 292 -9.92 18.64 0.50
CA TRP A 292 -8.77 18.68 -0.42
C TRP A 292 -8.27 17.25 -0.74
N PRO A 293 -8.02 16.90 -2.01
CA PRO A 293 -7.91 17.77 -3.20
C PRO A 293 -9.22 18.04 -3.94
N LEU A 294 -10.31 17.37 -3.57
CA LEU A 294 -11.61 17.52 -4.24
C LEU A 294 -12.59 18.26 -3.35
N LYS A 295 -13.36 19.15 -3.98
CA LYS A 295 -14.45 19.92 -3.36
C LYS A 295 -15.69 19.04 -3.19
N PRO A 296 -16.13 18.71 -1.96
CA PRO A 296 -17.38 18.00 -1.73
C PRO A 296 -18.57 18.85 -2.15
N GLU A 297 -19.67 18.19 -2.52
CA GLU A 297 -20.92 18.87 -2.84
C GLU A 297 -21.57 19.49 -1.61
N LEU A 298 -22.27 20.61 -1.80
CA LEU A 298 -22.93 21.34 -0.73
C LEU A 298 -24.01 20.48 -0.02
N SER A 299 -24.85 19.78 -0.79
CA SER A 299 -25.92 18.91 -0.28
C SER A 299 -25.36 17.77 0.58
N VAL A 300 -24.27 17.15 0.13
CA VAL A 300 -23.56 16.09 0.86
C VAL A 300 -23.07 16.58 2.22
N LEU A 301 -22.48 17.77 2.30
CA LEU A 301 -22.01 18.30 3.57
C LEU A 301 -23.15 18.65 4.53
N TYR A 302 -24.32 19.06 4.02
CA TYR A 302 -25.52 19.21 4.84
C TYR A 302 -25.94 17.87 5.45
N HIS A 303 -26.07 16.82 4.64
CA HIS A 303 -26.44 15.49 5.11
C HIS A 303 -25.40 14.89 6.07
N LEU A 304 -24.12 15.11 5.82
CA LEU A 304 -23.06 14.70 6.74
C LEU A 304 -23.18 15.41 8.10
N ALA A 305 -23.53 16.69 8.11
CA ALA A 305 -23.73 17.46 9.35
C ALA A 305 -24.97 17.01 10.14
N GLU A 306 -26.01 16.53 9.46
CA GLU A 306 -27.19 15.94 10.08
C GLU A 306 -26.88 14.57 10.72
N ARG A 307 -26.11 13.74 10.03
CA ARG A 307 -25.77 12.37 10.46
C ARG A 307 -24.68 12.32 11.53
N CYS A 308 -23.73 13.24 11.45
CA CYS A 308 -22.52 13.25 12.28
C CYS A 308 -22.32 14.62 12.96
N PRO A 309 -23.11 14.96 14.00
CA PRO A 309 -22.94 16.21 14.73
C PRO A 309 -21.52 16.44 15.28
N SER A 310 -20.80 15.37 15.63
CA SER A 310 -19.38 15.44 16.05
C SER A 310 -18.45 16.07 15.01
N MET A 311 -18.84 16.12 13.73
CA MET A 311 -18.05 16.66 12.63
C MET A 311 -18.34 18.13 12.29
N HIS A 312 -19.21 18.82 13.04
CA HIS A 312 -19.63 20.20 12.69
C HIS A 312 -18.47 21.18 12.51
N VAL A 313 -17.42 21.08 13.32
CA VAL A 313 -16.23 21.95 13.19
C VAL A 313 -15.51 21.69 11.88
N GLN A 314 -15.29 20.43 11.54
CA GLN A 314 -14.62 19.98 10.30
C GLN A 314 -15.42 20.40 9.07
N ILE A 315 -16.75 20.25 9.12
CA ILE A 315 -17.66 20.65 8.05
C ILE A 315 -17.70 22.18 7.91
N ALA A 316 -17.63 22.93 9.01
CA ALA A 316 -17.55 24.39 8.96
C ALA A 316 -16.23 24.87 8.34
N ILE A 317 -15.10 24.23 8.65
CA ILE A 317 -13.81 24.50 7.99
C ILE A 317 -13.90 24.18 6.49
N ALA A 318 -14.45 23.02 6.13
CA ALA A 318 -14.68 22.64 4.73
C ALA A 318 -15.55 23.68 4.00
N ALA A 319 -16.61 24.17 4.66
CA ALA A 319 -17.49 25.21 4.13
C ALA A 319 -16.76 26.54 3.90
N ILE A 320 -15.83 26.93 4.78
CA ILE A 320 -14.97 28.11 4.58
C ILE A 320 -14.12 27.93 3.32
N TYR A 321 -13.41 26.80 3.19
CA TYR A 321 -12.54 26.51 2.04
C TYR A 321 -13.28 26.38 0.71
N CYS A 322 -14.49 25.83 0.74
CA CYS A 322 -15.34 25.65 -0.44
C CYS A 322 -16.21 26.88 -0.76
N ASP A 323 -16.17 27.92 0.08
CA ASP A 323 -16.99 29.13 0.04
C ASP A 323 -18.51 28.89 0.17
N TYR A 324 -18.90 27.94 1.00
CA TYR A 324 -20.29 27.58 1.31
C TYR A 324 -20.86 28.39 2.48
N ARG A 325 -21.13 29.67 2.23
CA ARG A 325 -21.62 30.62 3.24
C ARG A 325 -22.90 30.17 3.97
N GLY A 326 -23.85 29.57 3.24
CA GLY A 326 -25.12 29.09 3.81
C GLY A 326 -24.92 27.99 4.85
N LEU A 327 -24.12 26.98 4.50
CA LEU A 327 -23.78 25.85 5.36
C LEU A 327 -22.99 26.30 6.59
N TYR A 328 -21.97 27.15 6.40
CA TYR A 328 -21.20 27.70 7.51
C TYR A 328 -22.10 28.41 8.55
N LYS A 329 -23.08 29.19 8.10
CA LYS A 329 -24.02 29.87 9.00
C LYS A 329 -24.95 28.88 9.71
N SER A 330 -25.47 27.88 9.01
CA SER A 330 -26.43 26.93 9.59
C SER A 330 -25.81 26.05 10.68
N LEU A 331 -24.52 25.73 10.58
CA LEU A 331 -23.82 24.92 11.58
C LEU A 331 -23.65 25.65 12.92
N ASN A 332 -23.68 26.99 12.92
CA ASN A 332 -23.57 27.83 14.12
C ASN A 332 -22.42 27.43 15.08
N VAL A 333 -21.26 27.06 14.53
CA VAL A 333 -20.12 26.54 15.31
C VAL A 333 -19.49 27.65 16.18
N ARG A 334 -19.03 27.25 17.36
CA ARG A 334 -18.26 28.11 18.27
C ARG A 334 -16.92 28.52 17.62
N PRO A 335 -16.53 29.81 17.66
CA PRO A 335 -15.22 30.24 17.17
C PRO A 335 -14.07 29.44 17.80
N SER A 336 -13.11 29.02 16.99
CA SER A 336 -11.91 28.28 17.41
C SER A 336 -10.74 28.60 16.48
N GLY A 337 -9.51 28.35 16.93
CA GLY A 337 -8.29 28.67 16.17
C GLY A 337 -8.27 28.09 14.75
N GLY A 338 -8.72 26.84 14.56
CA GLY A 338 -8.78 26.22 13.23
C GLY A 338 -9.74 26.91 12.25
N LEU A 339 -10.86 27.47 12.74
CA LEU A 339 -11.80 28.25 11.90
C LEU A 339 -11.21 29.61 11.52
N VAL A 340 -10.48 30.25 12.44
CA VAL A 340 -9.81 31.53 12.18
C VAL A 340 -8.71 31.34 11.14
N GLU A 341 -7.87 30.31 11.30
CA GLU A 341 -6.81 29.99 10.35
C GLU A 341 -7.39 29.69 8.95
N ALA A 342 -8.45 28.89 8.87
CA ALA A 342 -9.13 28.62 7.60
C ALA A 342 -9.65 29.90 6.92
N ALA A 343 -10.26 30.81 7.69
CA ALA A 343 -10.76 32.08 7.17
C ALA A 343 -9.62 32.99 6.66
N GLU A 344 -8.47 33.01 7.34
CA GLU A 344 -7.29 33.75 6.93
C GLU A 344 -6.68 33.19 5.64
N GLN A 345 -6.64 31.87 5.49
CA GLN A 345 -6.09 31.22 4.30
C GLN A 345 -6.94 31.46 3.04
N VAL A 346 -8.27 31.36 3.12
CA VAL A 346 -9.17 31.63 1.98
C VAL A 346 -9.13 33.11 1.57
N GLY A 347 -9.03 34.02 2.55
CA GLY A 347 -8.97 35.46 2.31
C GLY A 347 -10.31 36.10 1.94
N ASN A 348 -11.44 35.41 2.14
CA ASN A 348 -12.78 35.99 2.09
C ASN A 348 -13.08 36.65 3.44
N SER A 349 -13.29 37.97 3.46
CA SER A 349 -13.43 38.74 4.70
C SER A 349 -14.67 38.36 5.50
N PHE A 350 -15.70 37.82 4.84
CA PHE A 350 -16.95 37.44 5.50
C PHE A 350 -16.75 36.47 6.68
N TYR A 351 -15.98 35.39 6.49
CA TYR A 351 -15.81 34.37 7.53
C TYR A 351 -15.03 34.90 8.72
N ARG A 352 -14.02 35.73 8.45
CA ARG A 352 -13.22 36.37 9.50
C ARG A 352 -14.07 37.34 10.32
N GLU A 353 -14.80 38.23 9.67
CA GLU A 353 -15.68 39.20 10.32
C GLU A 353 -16.78 38.52 11.15
N ASP A 354 -17.37 37.41 10.65
CA ASP A 354 -18.39 36.66 11.38
C ASP A 354 -17.81 35.94 12.62
N LEU A 355 -16.60 35.36 12.51
CA LEU A 355 -15.91 34.72 13.63
C LEU A 355 -15.51 35.73 14.71
N GLU A 356 -14.97 36.88 14.33
CA GLU A 356 -14.62 37.98 15.24
C GLU A 356 -15.87 38.46 16.00
N LYS A 357 -16.98 38.69 15.28
CA LYS A 357 -18.26 39.08 15.89
C LYS A 357 -18.78 38.05 16.89
N ARG A 358 -18.76 36.75 16.53
CA ARG A 358 -19.19 35.68 17.44
C ARG A 358 -18.27 35.54 18.65
N ALA A 359 -16.97 35.75 18.48
CA ALA A 359 -16.01 35.72 19.59
C ALA A 359 -16.29 36.85 20.57
N GLU A 360 -16.56 38.06 20.09
CA GLU A 360 -17.00 39.20 20.91
C GLU A 360 -18.31 38.91 21.66
N GLU A 361 -19.31 38.38 20.96
CA GLU A 361 -20.62 38.04 21.55
C GLU A 361 -20.51 36.97 22.65
N LEU A 362 -19.57 36.01 22.51
CA LEU A 362 -19.32 34.94 23.47
C LEU A 362 -18.27 35.29 24.53
N GLY A 363 -17.65 36.47 24.46
CA GLY A 363 -16.59 36.90 25.38
C GLY A 363 -15.30 36.07 25.29
N ILE A 364 -14.99 35.53 24.11
CA ILE A 364 -13.77 34.76 23.86
C ILE A 364 -12.62 35.74 23.63
N SER A 365 -11.67 35.79 24.56
CA SER A 365 -10.51 36.70 24.49
C SER A 365 -9.44 36.28 23.49
N ASP A 366 -9.23 34.97 23.34
CA ASP A 366 -8.35 34.40 22.32
C ASP A 366 -8.96 33.10 21.75
N PRO A 367 -9.47 33.11 20.50
CA PRO A 367 -9.98 31.92 19.84
C PRO A 367 -8.94 30.79 19.68
N TYR A 368 -7.65 31.13 19.77
CA TYR A 368 -6.57 30.15 19.76
C TYR A 368 -6.35 29.47 21.11
N GLU A 369 -6.85 29.98 22.25
CA GLU A 369 -6.71 29.32 23.55
C GLU A 369 -7.82 28.28 23.85
N GLU A 370 -8.93 28.33 23.11
CA GLU A 370 -10.03 27.36 23.28
C GLU A 370 -9.72 26.02 22.58
N GLN A 371 -9.55 24.97 23.38
CA GLN A 371 -9.24 23.59 22.99
C GLN A 371 -10.36 22.92 22.14
N PRO A 372 -10.05 21.85 21.38
CA PRO A 372 -8.84 21.02 21.47
C PRO A 372 -7.75 21.47 20.50
N TRP A 373 -6.62 21.89 21.08
CA TRP A 373 -5.34 21.87 20.39
C TRP A 373 -5.00 20.42 20.08
N ILE A 374 -5.45 19.91 18.93
CA ILE A 374 -4.78 18.78 18.31
C ILE A 374 -3.44 19.33 17.85
N HIS A 375 -2.35 18.77 18.37
CA HIS A 375 -1.00 19.17 18.00
C HIS A 375 -0.90 19.18 16.47
N TRP A 376 -0.80 20.39 15.91
CA TRP A 376 -0.73 20.73 14.49
C TRP A 376 0.55 20.22 13.78
N ASP A 377 1.10 19.14 14.28
CA ASP A 377 1.98 18.17 13.63
C ASP A 377 2.19 17.12 14.73
N LYS A 378 1.84 15.85 14.52
CA LYS A 378 2.91 14.95 14.10
C LYS A 378 2.50 13.85 13.14
N LEU A 379 1.21 13.59 12.86
CA LEU A 379 0.79 12.56 11.89
C LEU A 379 -0.62 12.78 11.27
N HIS A 380 -0.78 13.86 10.49
CA HIS A 380 -1.89 14.13 9.54
C HIS A 380 -3.17 14.81 10.06
N ALA A 381 -3.08 15.86 10.87
CA ALA A 381 -4.22 16.69 11.26
C ALA A 381 -3.90 18.20 11.16
N THR A 382 -3.69 18.71 9.94
CA THR A 382 -3.22 20.10 9.77
C THR A 382 -3.72 20.83 8.52
N LEU A 383 -3.84 22.16 8.68
CA LEU A 383 -3.93 23.22 7.67
C LEU A 383 -2.52 23.61 7.18
N SER A 384 -1.54 22.73 7.37
CA SER A 384 -0.14 22.97 7.03
C SER A 384 0.03 23.01 5.51
N LEU A 385 0.72 24.04 5.03
CA LEU A 385 0.90 24.39 3.62
C LEU A 385 1.64 23.33 2.76
N ASP A 386 2.15 22.24 3.34
CA ASP A 386 2.94 21.24 2.63
C ASP A 386 2.19 19.92 2.44
N MET A 387 1.28 19.87 1.46
CA MET A 387 0.95 18.58 0.80
C MET A 387 1.77 18.38 -0.49
N GLU A 388 2.46 19.42 -0.98
CA GLU A 388 3.49 19.31 -2.03
C GLU A 388 4.60 20.36 -1.86
N PRO A 389 5.81 19.97 -1.45
CA PRO A 389 6.99 20.79 -1.63
C PRO A 389 7.73 20.38 -2.91
N THR A 390 7.69 21.20 -3.95
CA THR A 390 8.74 21.18 -5.00
C THR A 390 9.58 22.45 -5.06
N GLY A 391 9.58 23.28 -4.02
CA GLY A 391 10.60 24.32 -3.90
C GLY A 391 10.21 25.56 -3.10
N VAL A 392 11.23 26.40 -2.90
CA VAL A 392 11.27 27.63 -2.08
C VAL A 392 10.43 28.79 -2.67
N GLY A 393 9.23 28.52 -3.19
CA GLY A 393 8.31 29.46 -3.84
C GLY A 393 7.58 28.78 -4.99
N ILE A 394 6.27 28.90 -5.20
CA ILE A 394 5.36 30.06 -5.09
C ILE A 394 4.07 29.58 -4.37
N TYR A 395 3.83 30.08 -3.16
CA TYR A 395 2.63 29.74 -2.38
C TYR A 395 1.40 30.46 -2.97
N THR A 396 0.46 29.70 -3.53
CA THR A 396 -0.86 30.22 -3.88
C THR A 396 -1.82 29.86 -2.74
N ARG A 397 -2.61 30.81 -2.24
CA ARG A 397 -3.66 30.53 -1.25
C ARG A 397 -4.60 29.44 -1.78
N LEU A 398 -4.93 28.44 -0.95
CA LEU A 398 -5.97 27.45 -1.26
C LEU A 398 -7.29 28.18 -1.49
N ARG A 399 -7.86 28.03 -2.69
CA ARG A 399 -9.13 28.63 -3.10
C ARG A 399 -10.04 27.53 -3.62
N ALA A 400 -11.35 27.70 -3.46
CA ALA A 400 -12.37 26.78 -3.99
C ALA A 400 -12.11 26.36 -5.45
N ALA A 401 -11.70 27.30 -6.30
CA ALA A 401 -11.42 27.06 -7.71
C ALA A 401 -10.25 26.07 -7.98
N LEU A 402 -9.33 25.86 -7.04
CA LEU A 402 -8.25 24.87 -7.17
C LEU A 402 -8.75 23.43 -6.94
N MET A 403 -9.89 23.29 -6.26
CA MET A 403 -10.54 22.02 -5.93
C MET A 403 -11.69 21.71 -6.87
N GLU A 404 -12.04 22.67 -7.74
CA GLU A 404 -13.03 22.48 -8.78
C GLU A 404 -12.44 21.65 -9.93
N PRO A 405 -13.23 20.73 -10.49
CA PRO A 405 -12.80 19.94 -11.63
C PRO A 405 -12.53 20.85 -12.83
N GLN A 406 -11.33 20.75 -13.40
CA GLN A 406 -10.94 21.57 -14.56
C GLN A 406 -11.76 21.17 -15.79
N PHE A 407 -12.68 22.04 -16.22
CA PHE A 407 -13.35 21.93 -17.50
C PHE A 407 -12.46 22.50 -18.63
N GLY A 408 -11.96 21.61 -19.49
CA GLY A 408 -11.57 21.95 -20.87
C GLY A 408 -10.16 22.52 -21.10
N GLY A 409 -9.42 21.87 -21.99
CA GLY A 409 -8.26 22.44 -22.70
C GLY A 409 -8.05 21.71 -24.02
N GLU A 410 -7.72 22.42 -25.09
CA GLU A 410 -7.69 21.95 -26.49
C GLU A 410 -6.69 20.80 -26.78
N HIS A 411 -5.84 20.42 -25.82
CA HIS A 411 -4.92 19.26 -25.92
C HIS A 411 -5.20 18.16 -24.88
N ARG A 412 -6.32 18.26 -24.13
CA ARG A 412 -6.82 17.24 -23.20
C ARG A 412 -8.29 17.00 -23.52
N GLY A 413 -8.53 16.19 -24.55
CA GLY A 413 -9.88 15.72 -24.88
C GLY A 413 -10.55 15.13 -23.65
N ILE A 414 -11.79 15.54 -23.40
CA ILE A 414 -12.78 14.96 -22.47
C ILE A 414 -12.12 14.13 -21.36
N MET A 415 -11.45 14.77 -20.41
CA MET A 415 -11.17 14.06 -19.15
C MET A 415 -12.54 13.84 -18.51
N ALA A 416 -12.91 12.57 -18.34
CA ALA A 416 -14.06 12.21 -17.53
C ALA A 416 -13.90 12.90 -16.16
N TYR A 417 -14.95 13.56 -15.70
CA TYR A 417 -14.98 14.18 -14.38
C TYR A 417 -14.62 13.11 -13.35
N GLY A 418 -13.45 13.25 -12.69
CA GLY A 418 -12.90 12.21 -11.79
C GLY A 418 -13.92 11.81 -10.72
N GLY A 419 -14.51 12.78 -10.03
CA GLY A 419 -15.54 12.54 -9.01
C GLY A 419 -16.84 11.87 -9.50
N PHE A 420 -17.07 11.77 -10.81
CA PHE A 420 -18.30 11.25 -11.39
C PHE A 420 -18.22 9.75 -11.58
N VAL A 421 -17.07 9.26 -12.05
CA VAL A 421 -16.83 7.82 -12.12
C VAL A 421 -16.40 7.30 -10.76
N GLU A 422 -15.63 8.09 -10.02
CA GLU A 422 -15.07 7.67 -8.74
C GLU A 422 -16.11 7.47 -7.63
N ARG A 423 -17.24 8.18 -7.68
CA ARG A 423 -18.33 7.98 -6.71
C ARG A 423 -18.94 6.57 -6.78
N TYR A 424 -18.87 5.92 -7.94
CA TYR A 424 -19.38 4.54 -8.12
C TYR A 424 -18.39 3.46 -7.64
N VAL A 425 -17.15 3.81 -7.31
CA VAL A 425 -16.10 2.84 -6.90
C VAL A 425 -16.47 2.12 -5.60
N TRP A 426 -17.28 2.75 -4.77
CA TRP A 426 -17.70 2.24 -3.46
C TRP A 426 -19.02 1.48 -3.50
N LEU A 427 -19.72 1.51 -4.64
CA LEU A 427 -20.99 0.81 -4.79
C LEU A 427 -20.80 -0.70 -4.93
N SER A 428 -21.81 -1.43 -4.47
CA SER A 428 -21.90 -2.85 -4.76
C SER A 428 -22.18 -3.07 -6.25
N PHE A 429 -21.71 -4.19 -6.79
CA PHE A 429 -22.01 -4.57 -8.17
C PHE A 429 -23.52 -4.72 -8.43
N GLU A 430 -24.29 -5.10 -7.40
CA GLU A 430 -25.74 -5.18 -7.47
C GLU A 430 -26.39 -3.80 -7.60
N THR A 431 -25.92 -2.82 -6.83
CA THR A 431 -26.38 -1.42 -6.90
C THR A 431 -26.08 -0.82 -8.27
N ILE A 432 -24.86 -1.01 -8.79
CA ILE A 432 -24.47 -0.55 -10.14
C ILE A 432 -25.38 -1.19 -11.20
N ARG A 433 -25.71 -2.48 -11.07
CA ARG A 433 -26.62 -3.17 -11.98
C ARG A 433 -28.04 -2.61 -11.94
N LYS A 434 -28.56 -2.29 -10.76
CA LYS A 434 -29.89 -1.69 -10.61
C LYS A 434 -29.95 -0.33 -11.31
N MET A 435 -28.95 0.53 -11.11
CA MET A 435 -28.83 1.81 -11.81
C MET A 435 -28.85 1.63 -13.34
N VAL A 436 -28.12 0.65 -13.88
CA VAL A 436 -28.10 0.39 -15.34
C VAL A 436 -29.47 -0.08 -15.86
N CYS A 437 -30.22 -0.86 -15.07
CA CYS A 437 -31.55 -1.34 -15.45
C CYS A 437 -32.59 -0.21 -15.49
N ASP A 438 -32.48 0.77 -14.59
CA ASP A 438 -33.41 1.90 -14.50
C ASP A 438 -33.20 2.92 -15.64
N CYS A 439 -32.02 2.96 -16.27
CA CYS A 439 -31.69 3.91 -17.34
C CYS A 439 -32.24 3.58 -18.76
N GLY A 440 -32.94 2.46 -18.95
CA GLY A 440 -33.54 2.09 -20.25
C GLY A 440 -32.54 1.83 -21.40
N PRO A 441 -32.99 1.30 -22.56
CA PRO A 441 -32.10 0.80 -23.61
C PRO A 441 -31.44 1.89 -24.48
N ASP A 442 -31.96 3.12 -24.43
CA ASP A 442 -31.64 4.17 -25.40
C ASP A 442 -30.57 5.17 -24.95
N GLY A 443 -29.82 4.89 -23.87
CA GLY A 443 -28.43 5.34 -23.65
C GLY A 443 -28.04 6.83 -23.86
N TYR A 444 -28.99 7.74 -24.04
CA TYR A 444 -28.74 9.15 -24.20
C TYR A 444 -28.95 9.82 -22.86
N PHE A 445 -27.85 10.30 -22.26
CA PHE A 445 -27.88 11.38 -21.28
C PHE A 445 -28.45 12.62 -21.99
N LEU A 446 -29.78 12.72 -22.07
CA LEU A 446 -30.51 13.80 -22.75
C LEU A 446 -30.67 15.03 -21.84
N SER A 447 -29.59 15.38 -21.16
CA SER A 447 -29.34 16.56 -20.33
C SER A 447 -28.09 16.21 -19.52
N ASN A 448 -27.40 17.20 -18.96
CA ASN A 448 -26.36 16.97 -17.96
C ASN A 448 -26.95 16.41 -16.63
N ASP A 449 -28.07 15.68 -16.66
CA ASP A 449 -28.78 15.11 -15.50
C ASP A 449 -28.13 13.82 -15.03
N THR A 450 -26.90 13.94 -14.60
CA THR A 450 -26.34 13.04 -13.62
C THR A 450 -26.65 13.48 -12.17
N HIS A 451 -27.62 14.39 -12.01
CA HIS A 451 -28.17 14.87 -10.73
C HIS A 451 -29.01 13.83 -10.00
N CYS A 452 -29.47 12.75 -10.64
CA CYS A 452 -30.47 11.83 -10.06
C CYS A 452 -29.96 11.06 -8.81
N TYR A 453 -28.66 11.08 -8.50
CA TYR A 453 -28.12 10.47 -7.28
C TYR A 453 -27.03 11.37 -6.68
N GLU A 454 -27.41 12.54 -6.15
CA GLU A 454 -26.50 13.43 -5.39
C GLU A 454 -25.95 12.74 -4.13
N THR A 455 -26.67 11.75 -3.59
CA THR A 455 -26.24 10.92 -2.47
C THR A 455 -26.47 9.44 -2.78
N HIS A 456 -25.52 8.57 -2.43
CA HIS A 456 -25.67 7.11 -2.56
C HIS A 456 -26.46 6.54 -1.37
N GLU A 457 -27.60 7.15 -1.07
CA GLU A 457 -28.49 6.70 -0.01
C GLU A 457 -29.24 5.45 -0.49
N ILE A 458 -28.81 4.30 0.02
CA ILE A 458 -29.51 3.04 -0.18
C ILE A 458 -30.44 2.84 1.01
N PHE A 459 -31.74 3.00 0.77
CA PHE A 459 -32.79 2.67 1.73
C PHE A 459 -33.24 1.23 1.53
N LYS A 460 -33.69 0.59 2.60
CA LYS A 460 -34.43 -0.67 2.48
C LYS A 460 -35.91 -0.37 2.42
N ASP A 461 -36.56 -0.85 1.36
CA ASP A 461 -38.02 -0.79 1.25
C ASP A 461 -38.70 -1.67 2.32
N GLU A 462 -40.02 -1.60 2.36
CA GLU A 462 -40.87 -2.40 3.25
C GLU A 462 -40.64 -3.93 3.10
N ASN A 463 -40.03 -4.35 1.99
CA ASN A 463 -39.71 -5.73 1.64
C ASN A 463 -38.22 -6.08 1.83
N GLY A 464 -37.40 -5.13 2.31
CA GLY A 464 -35.96 -5.30 2.54
C GLY A 464 -35.06 -5.11 1.30
N ASN A 465 -35.59 -4.60 0.19
CA ASN A 465 -34.83 -4.32 -1.03
C ASN A 465 -34.16 -2.95 -0.98
N ASP A 466 -32.93 -2.89 -1.46
CA ASP A 466 -32.16 -1.65 -1.63
C ASP A 466 -32.78 -0.75 -2.73
N ILE A 467 -33.22 0.46 -2.35
CA ILE A 467 -33.76 1.55 -3.20
C ILE A 467 -32.86 2.79 -3.08
N LEU A 468 -32.63 3.51 -4.19
CA LEU A 468 -31.91 4.78 -4.24
C LEU A 468 -32.91 5.95 -4.20
N HIS A 469 -32.66 6.98 -3.38
CA HIS A 469 -33.49 8.19 -3.34
C HIS A 469 -33.20 9.09 -4.54
N ASP A 470 -34.23 9.44 -5.32
CA ASP A 470 -34.17 10.43 -6.39
C ASP A 470 -34.62 11.78 -5.79
N THR A 471 -33.83 12.83 -5.89
CA THR A 471 -34.07 14.11 -5.18
C THR A 471 -35.16 15.00 -5.81
N ASP A 472 -35.90 14.51 -6.80
CA ASP A 472 -36.87 15.30 -7.58
C ASP A 472 -38.32 15.32 -7.04
N GLU A 473 -38.57 14.90 -5.80
CA GLU A 473 -39.87 15.21 -5.16
C GLU A 473 -39.90 16.65 -4.63
N GLU A 474 -40.43 17.55 -5.47
CA GLU A 474 -40.81 18.93 -5.17
C GLU A 474 -41.36 19.07 -3.74
N LYS A 475 -40.67 19.82 -2.88
CA LYS A 475 -41.29 20.41 -1.69
C LYS A 475 -42.46 21.27 -2.18
N PRO A 476 -43.69 21.10 -1.67
CA PRO A 476 -44.83 21.87 -2.16
C PRO A 476 -44.60 23.34 -1.84
N GLU A 477 -44.54 24.16 -2.90
CA GLU A 477 -44.59 25.61 -2.80
C GLU A 477 -45.89 26.00 -2.05
N GLY A 478 -45.72 26.57 -0.86
CA GLY A 478 -46.80 27.16 -0.10
C GLY A 478 -47.32 28.39 -0.86
N HIS A 479 -48.32 28.18 -1.71
CA HIS A 479 -49.10 29.23 -2.34
C HIS A 479 -49.72 30.16 -1.28
N ASP A 480 -49.15 31.36 -1.18
CA ASP A 480 -49.78 32.51 -0.54
C ASP A 480 -51.04 32.88 -1.32
N SER A 481 -52.20 32.64 -0.72
CA SER A 481 -53.49 33.13 -1.21
C SER A 481 -54.46 33.35 -0.06
N SER A 482 -54.48 34.57 0.48
CA SER A 482 -55.68 35.42 0.40
C SER A 482 -55.49 36.73 1.15
N SER A 483 -55.39 37.83 0.40
CA SER A 483 -55.97 39.10 0.81
C SER A 483 -57.40 39.16 0.27
N LYS A 484 -58.38 39.11 1.18
CA LYS A 484 -59.57 39.97 1.20
C LYS A 484 -60.33 39.81 2.52
#